data_AF-A0A6C0I646-F1
#
_entry.id   AF-A0A6C0I646-F1
#
_cell.length_a   1.000
_cell.length_b   1.000
_cell.length_c   1.000
_cell.angle_alpha   90.00
_cell.angle_beta   90.00
_cell.angle_gamma   90.00
#
_symmetry.space_group_name_H-M   'P 1'
#
loop_
_entity.id
_entity.type
_entity.pdbx_description
1 polymer ?
#
loop_
_entity_poly.entity_id
_entity_poly.type
_entity_poly.pdbx_seq_one_letter_code
_entity_poly.pdbx_strand_id
1 'polypeptide(L)'
;MDKLAGKHKSVLAFDCEFWRANKRFFPRELGGFYITKDDDGWAYDGDFLVTFSPPQKQHISYVSSAFSVVGARTRNKLDKIQNRIQNDHEDLDKESVDTYLADSNVKKHHRPHSALKKFMTMYSQSLIVVKGKEDIEALKNACEEYGITYTHPAGVFDIATWNPQSIKKCGTAKLEGTYKCLEKDLKHYDFLPLGRAHDPRSDAAMAFLIALYLA
;
A
#
# COMPACT_ATOMS: atom_id res chain seq x y z
N MET A 1 -8.44 19.35 4.58
CA MET A 1 -7.37 19.32 3.57
C MET A 1 -6.25 20.28 3.90
N ASP A 2 -6.47 21.59 3.93
CA ASP A 2 -5.37 22.57 4.15
C ASP A 2 -4.56 22.32 5.43
N LYS A 3 -5.22 21.94 6.53
CA LYS A 3 -4.54 21.62 7.79
C LYS A 3 -3.57 20.43 7.66
N LEU A 4 -3.99 19.37 6.97
CA LEU A 4 -3.15 18.20 6.69
C LEU A 4 -2.01 18.56 5.73
N ALA A 5 -2.35 19.22 4.63
CA ALA A 5 -1.40 19.52 3.56
C ALA A 5 -0.36 20.58 3.96
N GLY A 6 -0.67 21.47 4.89
CA GLY A 6 0.18 22.58 5.28
C GLY A 6 0.55 23.45 4.07
N LYS A 7 1.84 23.45 3.71
CA LYS A 7 2.37 24.21 2.55
C LYS A 7 2.34 23.43 1.23
N HIS A 8 2.02 22.14 1.26
CA HIS A 8 2.07 21.28 0.08
C HIS A 8 0.84 21.50 -0.81
N LYS A 9 1.04 21.54 -2.13
CA LYS A 9 -0.04 21.64 -3.12
C LYS A 9 -0.56 20.28 -3.58
N SER A 10 0.00 19.20 -3.04
CA SER A 10 -0.45 17.86 -3.37
C SER A 10 -0.24 16.90 -2.21
N VAL A 11 -1.16 15.94 -2.14
CA VAL A 11 -1.16 14.86 -1.16
C VAL A 11 -1.25 13.53 -1.90
N LEU A 12 -0.34 12.63 -1.57
CA LEU A 12 -0.30 11.27 -2.09
C LEU A 12 -0.51 10.29 -0.93
N ALA A 13 -1.66 9.66 -0.86
CA ALA A 13 -1.88 8.55 0.04
C ALA A 13 -1.63 7.26 -0.72
N PHE A 14 -0.78 6.38 -0.18
CA PHE A 14 -0.48 5.10 -0.81
C PHE A 14 -0.13 4.05 0.24
N ASP A 15 -0.23 2.80 -0.17
CA ASP A 15 0.11 1.63 0.62
C ASP A 15 0.69 0.57 -0.33
N CYS A 16 1.56 -0.29 0.22
CA CYS A 16 2.15 -1.40 -0.51
C CYS A 16 1.82 -2.74 0.13
N GLU A 17 1.45 -3.71 -0.71
CA GLU A 17 1.59 -5.10 -0.35
C GLU A 17 2.90 -5.64 -0.90
N PHE A 18 3.59 -6.49 -0.14
CA PHE A 18 5.01 -6.76 -0.40
C PHE A 18 5.30 -8.11 -1.05
N TRP A 19 6.34 -8.12 -1.88
CA TRP A 19 7.21 -9.28 -2.04
C TRP A 19 8.18 -9.30 -0.86
N ARG A 20 8.24 -10.43 -0.15
CA ARG A 20 9.31 -10.66 0.81
C ARG A 20 10.41 -11.46 0.12
N ALA A 21 11.49 -10.78 -0.24
CA ALA A 21 12.66 -11.38 -0.87
C ALA A 21 13.82 -11.37 0.12
N ASN A 22 14.23 -12.56 0.58
CA ASN A 22 15.16 -12.70 1.70
C ASN A 22 14.67 -11.92 2.95
N LYS A 23 15.46 -10.93 3.41
CA LYS A 23 15.12 -10.03 4.54
C LYS A 23 14.60 -8.66 4.10
N ARG A 24 14.37 -8.46 2.80
CA ARG A 24 13.96 -7.17 2.21
C ARG A 24 12.53 -7.26 1.69
N PHE A 25 11.85 -6.12 1.74
CA PHE A 25 10.53 -5.95 1.17
C PHE A 25 10.63 -5.14 -0.13
N PHE A 26 9.85 -5.56 -1.11
CA PHE A 26 9.68 -4.87 -2.39
C PHE A 26 8.19 -4.71 -2.65
N PRO A 27 7.73 -3.63 -3.31
CA PRO A 27 6.32 -3.48 -3.65
C PRO A 27 5.93 -4.60 -4.62
N ARG A 28 5.00 -5.45 -4.19
CA ARG A 28 4.27 -6.38 -5.06
C ARG A 28 3.05 -5.69 -5.65
N GLU A 29 2.31 -4.98 -4.81
CA GLU A 29 1.14 -4.20 -5.16
C GLU A 29 1.35 -2.80 -4.59
N LEU A 30 1.15 -1.78 -5.41
CA LEU A 30 1.26 -0.38 -5.05
C LEU A 30 -0.07 0.27 -5.40
N GLY A 31 -0.81 0.68 -4.38
CA GLY A 31 -2.14 1.27 -4.52
C GLY A 31 -2.25 2.57 -3.75
N GLY A 32 -3.14 3.45 -4.21
CA GLY A 32 -3.33 4.74 -3.58
C GLY A 32 -4.12 5.69 -4.45
N PHE A 33 -4.06 6.98 -4.12
CA PHE A 33 -4.69 8.05 -4.89
C PHE A 33 -3.97 9.37 -4.66
N TYR A 34 -4.29 10.33 -5.52
CA TYR A 34 -3.66 11.63 -5.53
C TYR A 34 -4.71 12.73 -5.38
N ILE A 35 -4.38 13.76 -4.61
CA ILE A 35 -5.20 14.96 -4.46
C ILE A 35 -4.32 16.18 -4.67
N THR A 36 -4.69 17.06 -5.60
CA THR A 36 -4.00 18.34 -5.84
C THR A 36 -4.81 19.53 -5.39
N LYS A 37 -4.10 20.62 -5.12
CA LYS A 37 -4.67 21.94 -4.92
C LYS A 37 -4.44 22.82 -6.14
N ASP A 38 -5.52 23.32 -6.72
CA ASP A 38 -5.53 24.37 -7.73
C ASP A 38 -6.20 25.64 -7.17
N ASP A 39 -6.56 26.58 -8.06
CA ASP A 39 -7.20 27.84 -7.69
C ASP A 39 -8.66 27.65 -7.23
N ASP A 40 -9.32 26.56 -7.68
CA ASP A 40 -10.72 26.24 -7.36
C ASP A 40 -10.85 25.39 -6.08
N GLY A 41 -9.75 24.76 -5.63
CA GLY A 41 -9.67 24.09 -4.34
C GLY A 41 -8.87 22.80 -4.38
N TRP A 42 -9.29 21.82 -3.58
CA TRP A 42 -8.68 20.49 -3.56
C TRP A 42 -9.46 19.55 -4.47
N ALA A 43 -8.80 18.96 -5.46
CA ALA A 43 -9.36 18.05 -6.45
C ALA A 43 -8.79 16.64 -6.30
N TYR A 44 -9.65 15.63 -6.44
CA TYR A 44 -9.27 14.22 -6.45
C TYR A 44 -8.94 13.78 -7.89
N ASP A 45 -7.72 13.29 -8.09
CA ASP A 45 -7.19 12.98 -9.43
C ASP A 45 -7.34 11.50 -9.82
N GLY A 46 -8.02 10.70 -8.99
CA GLY A 46 -8.24 9.27 -9.22
C GLY A 46 -7.37 8.36 -8.33
N ASP A 47 -7.81 7.10 -8.20
CA ASP A 47 -7.03 6.03 -7.59
C ASP A 47 -6.17 5.30 -8.62
N PHE A 48 -5.15 4.60 -8.14
CA PHE A 48 -4.33 3.70 -8.94
C PHE A 48 -4.08 2.40 -8.20
N LEU A 49 -3.86 1.35 -8.98
CA LEU A 49 -3.33 0.07 -8.54
C LEU A 49 -2.33 -0.42 -9.58
N VAL A 50 -1.13 -0.73 -9.13
CA VAL A 50 -0.05 -1.29 -9.95
C VAL A 50 0.48 -2.54 -9.28
N THR A 51 0.67 -3.62 -10.04
CA THR A 51 1.36 -4.83 -9.57
C THR A 51 2.69 -5.00 -10.27
N PHE A 52 3.66 -5.59 -9.57
CA PHE A 52 5.02 -5.77 -10.05
C PHE A 52 5.46 -7.23 -9.96
N SER A 53 6.40 -7.61 -10.82
CA SER A 53 7.06 -8.92 -10.72
C SER A 53 7.94 -8.98 -9.47
N PRO A 54 8.21 -10.17 -8.91
CA PRO A 54 9.19 -10.29 -7.84
C PRO A 54 10.60 -9.94 -8.34
N PRO A 55 11.52 -9.51 -7.46
CA PRO A 55 12.91 -9.31 -7.83
C PRO A 55 13.54 -10.63 -8.32
N GLN A 56 14.37 -10.54 -9.36
CA GLN A 56 14.96 -11.73 -9.98
C GLN A 56 16.09 -12.30 -9.12
N LYS A 57 16.30 -13.62 -9.20
CA LYS A 57 17.42 -14.34 -8.54
C LYS A 57 17.41 -14.25 -7.00
N GLN A 58 16.28 -13.86 -6.40
CA GLN A 58 16.11 -13.84 -4.95
C GLN A 58 15.10 -14.92 -4.53
N HIS A 59 15.27 -15.45 -3.33
CA HIS A 59 14.26 -16.33 -2.73
C HIS A 59 13.06 -15.50 -2.30
N ILE A 60 11.88 -15.83 -2.82
CA ILE A 60 10.62 -15.12 -2.57
C ILE A 60 9.77 -15.96 -1.63
N SER A 61 9.42 -15.43 -0.45
CA SER A 61 8.47 -16.11 0.45
C SER A 61 7.08 -16.21 -0.19
N TYR A 62 6.30 -17.20 0.25
CA TYR A 62 4.93 -17.38 -0.23
C TYR A 62 4.07 -16.12 -0.22
N VAL A 63 3.13 -16.06 -1.16
CA VAL A 63 2.12 -15.01 -1.23
C VAL A 63 0.92 -15.40 -0.36
N SER A 64 0.64 -14.59 0.66
CA SER A 64 -0.59 -14.74 1.44
C SER A 64 -1.75 -14.04 0.75
N SER A 65 -2.87 -14.76 0.63
CA SER A 65 -4.09 -14.24 0.02
C SER A 65 -4.72 -13.08 0.83
N ALA A 66 -4.50 -13.09 2.15
CA ALA A 66 -4.99 -12.10 3.09
C ALA A 66 -4.48 -10.69 2.76
N PHE A 67 -3.29 -10.61 2.17
CA PHE A 67 -2.57 -9.39 1.88
C PHE A 67 -2.54 -9.08 0.38
N SER A 68 -3.53 -9.50 -0.41
CA SER A 68 -3.47 -9.40 -1.88
C SER A 68 -4.80 -9.08 -2.56
N VAL A 69 -4.76 -8.32 -3.65
CA VAL A 69 -5.93 -7.95 -4.48
C VAL A 69 -6.48 -9.07 -5.38
N VAL A 70 -6.08 -10.33 -5.17
CA VAL A 70 -6.51 -11.45 -6.01
C VAL A 70 -8.02 -11.73 -5.92
N GLY A 71 -8.57 -12.29 -7.00
CA GLY A 71 -9.97 -12.71 -7.02
C GLY A 71 -10.26 -13.88 -6.08
N ALA A 72 -11.53 -14.09 -5.73
CA ALA A 72 -11.96 -15.12 -4.77
C ALA A 72 -11.47 -16.54 -5.12
N ARG A 73 -11.45 -16.89 -6.42
CA ARG A 73 -10.95 -18.19 -6.88
C ARG A 73 -9.47 -18.39 -6.56
N THR A 74 -8.65 -17.37 -6.83
CA THR A 74 -7.21 -17.39 -6.56
C THR A 74 -6.94 -17.36 -5.07
N ARG A 75 -7.72 -16.58 -4.30
CA ARG A 75 -7.66 -16.54 -2.84
C ARG A 75 -7.78 -17.93 -2.23
N ASN A 76 -8.83 -18.67 -2.62
CA ASN A 76 -9.04 -20.05 -2.15
C ASN A 76 -7.90 -21.00 -2.52
N LYS A 77 -7.18 -20.76 -3.62
CA LYS A 77 -6.01 -21.56 -3.99
C LYS A 77 -4.81 -21.21 -3.12
N LEU A 78 -4.51 -19.92 -2.95
CA LEU A 78 -3.44 -19.44 -2.10
C LEU A 78 -3.64 -19.89 -0.65
N ASP A 79 -4.87 -19.87 -0.12
CA ASP A 79 -5.17 -20.35 1.23
C ASP A 79 -4.86 -21.85 1.40
N LYS A 80 -5.18 -22.66 0.39
CA LYS A 80 -4.84 -24.09 0.38
C LYS A 80 -3.32 -24.31 0.33
N ILE A 81 -2.60 -23.53 -0.48
CA ILE A 81 -1.14 -23.60 -0.55
C ILE A 81 -0.53 -23.19 0.80
N GLN A 82 -0.99 -22.10 1.40
CA GLN A 82 -0.53 -21.62 2.70
C GLN A 82 -0.74 -22.67 3.81
N ASN A 83 -1.91 -23.32 3.84
CA ASN A 83 -2.17 -24.41 4.80
C ASN A 83 -1.21 -25.60 4.62
N ARG A 84 -0.85 -25.94 3.37
CA ARG A 84 0.12 -27.01 3.10
C ARG A 84 1.53 -26.62 3.55
N ILE A 85 1.98 -25.40 3.28
CA ILE A 85 3.28 -24.89 3.75
C ILE A 85 3.40 -25.00 5.27
N GLN A 86 2.31 -24.69 5.99
CA GLN A 86 2.29 -24.75 7.46
C GLN A 86 2.31 -26.18 8.03
N ASN A 87 1.83 -27.17 7.28
CA ASN A 87 1.66 -28.55 7.76
C ASN A 87 2.72 -29.52 7.24
N ASP A 88 3.19 -29.34 6.00
CA ASP A 88 3.96 -30.35 5.26
C ASP A 88 5.43 -29.97 5.04
N HIS A 89 5.86 -28.78 5.51
CA HIS A 89 7.22 -28.22 5.31
C HIS A 89 7.71 -28.24 3.84
N GLU A 90 6.78 -28.27 2.87
CA GLU A 90 7.09 -28.21 1.45
C GLU A 90 7.43 -26.77 1.03
N ASP A 91 8.49 -26.59 0.22
CA ASP A 91 8.88 -25.32 -0.41
C ASP A 91 7.89 -24.94 -1.54
N LEU A 92 6.64 -24.65 -1.18
CA LEU A 92 5.56 -24.28 -2.12
C LEU A 92 5.54 -22.77 -2.44
N ASP A 93 6.60 -22.06 -2.09
CA ASP A 93 6.77 -20.63 -2.37
C ASP A 93 6.57 -20.35 -3.87
N LYS A 94 7.16 -21.19 -4.75
CA LYS A 94 7.01 -21.07 -6.19
C LYS A 94 5.55 -21.27 -6.66
N GLU A 95 4.85 -22.28 -6.12
CA GLU A 95 3.44 -22.54 -6.48
C GLU A 95 2.56 -21.34 -6.11
N SER A 96 2.82 -20.72 -4.94
CA SER A 96 2.08 -19.54 -4.50
C SER A 96 2.32 -18.31 -5.40
N VAL A 97 3.59 -18.07 -5.79
CA VAL A 97 3.97 -16.97 -6.68
C VAL A 97 3.34 -17.16 -8.06
N ASP A 98 3.45 -18.36 -8.64
CA ASP A 98 2.87 -18.67 -9.95
C ASP A 98 1.33 -18.55 -9.91
N THR A 99 0.70 -18.98 -8.80
CA THR A 99 -0.76 -18.83 -8.59
C THR A 99 -1.17 -17.36 -8.52
N TYR A 100 -0.42 -16.53 -7.80
CA TYR A 100 -0.65 -15.09 -7.72
C TYR A 100 -0.52 -14.42 -9.09
N LEU A 101 0.59 -14.66 -9.79
CA LEU A 101 0.87 -14.05 -11.09
C LEU A 101 -0.11 -14.52 -12.19
N ALA A 102 -0.75 -15.67 -12.01
CA ALA A 102 -1.76 -16.17 -12.94
C ALA A 102 -3.12 -15.45 -12.83
N ASP A 103 -3.39 -14.76 -11.72
CA ASP A 103 -4.67 -14.08 -11.45
C ASP A 103 -4.97 -12.96 -12.45
N SER A 104 -6.22 -12.90 -12.92
CA SER A 104 -6.63 -11.92 -13.94
C SER A 104 -6.60 -10.48 -13.44
N ASN A 105 -6.92 -10.24 -12.16
CA ASN A 105 -6.87 -8.90 -11.58
C ASN A 105 -5.41 -8.44 -11.43
N VAL A 106 -4.52 -9.33 -11.01
CA VAL A 106 -3.07 -9.06 -10.94
C VAL A 106 -2.52 -8.73 -12.32
N LYS A 107 -2.81 -9.56 -13.34
CA LYS A 107 -2.36 -9.33 -14.73
C LYS A 107 -2.85 -8.00 -15.30
N LYS A 108 -4.12 -7.64 -15.05
CA LYS A 108 -4.71 -6.38 -15.52
C LYS A 108 -3.93 -5.15 -15.03
N HIS A 109 -3.46 -5.18 -13.79
CA HIS A 109 -2.74 -4.08 -13.15
C HIS A 109 -1.21 -4.23 -13.22
N HIS A 110 -0.71 -5.28 -13.88
CA HIS A 110 0.72 -5.54 -13.96
C HIS A 110 1.43 -4.52 -14.81
N ARG A 111 2.56 -3.99 -14.31
CA ARG A 111 3.40 -3.03 -15.02
C ARG A 111 4.88 -3.40 -14.87
N PRO A 112 5.73 -3.02 -15.84
CA PRO A 112 7.16 -3.14 -15.66
C PRO A 112 7.63 -2.26 -14.50
N HIS A 113 8.73 -2.62 -13.83
CA HIS A 113 9.31 -1.84 -12.74
C HIS A 113 9.65 -0.39 -13.12
N SER A 114 9.88 -0.11 -14.40
CA SER A 114 10.07 1.25 -14.90
C SER A 114 8.88 2.18 -14.64
N ALA A 115 7.67 1.65 -14.41
CA ALA A 115 6.51 2.43 -14.00
C ALA A 115 6.71 3.14 -12.65
N LEU A 116 7.60 2.63 -11.78
CA LEU A 116 7.98 3.31 -10.54
C LEU A 116 8.61 4.67 -10.80
N LYS A 117 9.24 4.93 -11.97
CA LYS A 117 9.81 6.26 -12.27
C LYS A 117 8.75 7.36 -12.22
N LYS A 118 7.59 7.12 -12.85
CA LYS A 118 6.47 8.07 -12.84
C LYS A 118 5.93 8.25 -11.42
N PHE A 119 5.83 7.16 -10.67
CA PHE A 119 5.42 7.19 -9.27
C PHE A 119 6.39 8.02 -8.42
N MET A 120 7.70 7.80 -8.54
CA MET A 120 8.74 8.54 -7.79
C MET A 120 8.73 10.04 -8.11
N THR A 121 8.35 10.45 -9.33
CA THR A 121 8.12 11.86 -9.64
C THR A 121 6.98 12.44 -8.81
N MET A 122 5.80 11.80 -8.82
CA MET A 122 4.63 12.25 -8.04
C MET A 122 4.93 12.23 -6.54
N TYR A 123 5.55 11.15 -6.06
CA TYR A 123 6.02 10.98 -4.69
C TYR A 123 6.89 12.15 -4.24
N SER A 124 7.87 12.56 -5.05
CA SER A 124 8.78 13.66 -4.70
C SER A 124 8.14 15.04 -4.64
N GLN A 125 6.97 15.21 -5.28
CA GLN A 125 6.25 16.48 -5.33
C GLN A 125 5.21 16.60 -4.21
N SER A 126 4.93 15.52 -3.48
CA SER A 126 3.75 15.40 -2.63
C SER A 126 4.10 15.33 -1.15
N LEU A 127 3.18 15.82 -0.31
CA LEU A 127 3.05 15.30 1.04
C LEU A 127 2.54 13.87 0.95
N ILE A 128 3.33 12.89 1.37
CA ILE A 128 2.84 11.52 1.42
C ILE A 128 2.11 11.25 2.73
N VAL A 129 1.06 10.45 2.68
CA VAL A 129 0.40 9.90 3.87
C VAL A 129 0.64 8.41 3.92
N VAL A 130 1.23 7.94 5.02
CA VAL A 130 1.63 6.54 5.22
C VAL A 130 1.37 6.11 6.67
N LYS A 131 1.47 4.81 6.92
CA LYS A 131 1.46 4.24 8.27
C LYS A 131 2.75 3.46 8.53
N GLY A 132 3.72 4.12 9.14
CA GLY A 132 5.05 3.55 9.36
C GLY A 132 6.00 3.90 8.21
N LYS A 133 7.08 3.12 8.09
CA LYS A 133 8.17 3.38 7.13
C LYS A 133 8.33 2.27 6.10
N GLU A 134 7.61 1.17 6.26
CA GLU A 134 7.75 -0.07 5.51
C GLU A 134 7.53 0.16 4.00
N ASP A 135 6.50 0.94 3.63
CA ASP A 135 6.22 1.30 2.23
C ASP A 135 7.37 2.11 1.62
N ILE A 136 7.91 3.07 2.38
CA ILE A 136 9.03 3.93 1.96
C ILE A 136 10.29 3.09 1.77
N GLU A 137 10.60 2.20 2.71
CA GLU A 137 11.76 1.30 2.62
C GLU A 137 11.62 0.30 1.45
N ALA A 138 10.41 -0.19 1.17
CA ALA A 138 10.17 -1.04 0.02
C ALA A 138 10.40 -0.31 -1.31
N LEU A 139 9.99 0.96 -1.41
CA LEU A 139 10.28 1.80 -2.57
C LEU A 139 11.79 2.06 -2.74
N LYS A 140 12.52 2.31 -1.64
CA LYS A 140 14.00 2.43 -1.67
C LYS A 140 14.65 1.16 -2.19
N ASN A 141 14.24 0.00 -1.66
CA ASN A 141 14.76 -1.30 -2.09
C ASN A 141 14.50 -1.53 -3.58
N ALA A 142 13.29 -1.23 -4.07
CA ALA A 142 12.96 -1.34 -5.49
C ALA A 142 13.79 -0.38 -6.35
N CYS A 143 13.99 0.84 -5.89
CA CYS A 143 14.81 1.81 -6.61
C CYS A 143 16.26 1.31 -6.78
N GLU A 144 16.85 0.79 -5.71
CA GLU A 144 18.19 0.20 -5.75
C GLU A 144 18.26 -1.02 -6.68
N GLU A 145 17.35 -1.99 -6.51
CA GLU A 145 17.33 -3.24 -7.28
C GLU A 145 17.17 -3.02 -8.79
N TYR A 146 16.34 -2.04 -9.18
CA TYR A 146 15.98 -1.82 -10.58
C TYR A 146 16.69 -0.62 -11.22
N GLY A 147 17.71 -0.06 -10.55
CA GLY A 147 18.48 1.08 -11.07
C GLY A 147 17.63 2.33 -11.32
N ILE A 148 16.64 2.57 -10.47
CA ILE A 148 15.78 3.75 -10.49
C ILE A 148 16.29 4.73 -9.43
N THR A 149 16.40 6.01 -9.78
CA THR A 149 16.78 7.04 -8.80
C THR A 149 15.68 7.19 -7.74
N TYR A 150 16.02 6.90 -6.48
CA TYR A 150 15.16 7.21 -5.36
C TYR A 150 15.15 8.72 -5.10
N THR A 151 13.98 9.30 -5.00
CA THR A 151 13.76 10.69 -4.60
C THR A 151 13.05 10.72 -3.25
N HIS A 152 13.35 11.72 -2.42
CA HIS A 152 12.63 11.94 -1.17
C HIS A 152 11.25 12.57 -1.45
N PRO A 153 10.22 12.27 -0.63
CA PRO A 153 8.94 12.93 -0.76
C PRO A 153 9.05 14.40 -0.32
N ALA A 154 8.14 15.27 -0.77
CA ALA A 154 8.17 16.68 -0.38
C ALA A 154 7.90 16.84 1.13
N GLY A 155 7.09 15.96 1.70
CA GLY A 155 6.82 15.86 3.13
C GLY A 155 6.28 14.48 3.47
N VAL A 156 6.26 14.11 4.75
CA VAL A 156 5.71 12.84 5.23
C VAL A 156 4.75 13.11 6.39
N PHE A 157 3.52 12.63 6.27
CA PHE A 157 2.57 12.51 7.37
C PHE A 157 2.43 11.04 7.74
N ASP A 158 3.14 10.62 8.80
CA ASP A 158 3.13 9.25 9.29
C ASP A 158 2.13 9.10 10.45
N ILE A 159 1.01 8.42 10.19
CA ILE A 159 -0.02 8.20 11.22
C ILE A 159 0.43 7.21 12.31
N ALA A 160 1.50 6.43 12.08
CA ALA A 160 2.04 5.52 13.10
C ALA A 160 2.67 6.26 14.28
N THR A 161 3.00 7.54 14.13
CA THR A 161 3.40 8.42 15.25
C THR A 161 2.32 8.51 16.34
N TRP A 162 1.06 8.24 15.98
CA TRP A 162 -0.08 8.24 16.89
C TRP A 162 -0.44 6.83 17.42
N ASN A 163 0.37 5.80 17.13
CA ASN A 163 0.11 4.43 17.60
C ASN A 163 -0.09 4.32 19.13
N PRO A 164 0.70 4.99 20.01
CA PRO A 164 0.49 4.91 21.45
C PRO A 164 -0.90 5.41 21.87
N GLN A 165 -1.36 6.50 21.27
CA GLN A 165 -2.68 7.08 21.51
C GLN A 165 -3.78 6.19 20.91
N SER A 166 -3.55 5.62 19.73
CA SER A 166 -4.47 4.65 19.13
C SER A 166 -4.68 3.43 20.02
N ILE A 167 -3.60 2.87 20.59
CA ILE A 167 -3.72 1.74 21.53
C ILE A 167 -4.53 2.15 22.76
N LYS A 168 -4.26 3.34 23.31
CA LYS A 168 -4.97 3.84 24.49
C LYS A 168 -6.46 4.10 24.22
N LYS A 169 -6.82 4.68 23.07
CA LYS A 169 -8.20 5.07 22.73
C LYS A 169 -9.00 3.93 22.11
N CYS A 170 -8.37 3.15 21.24
CA CYS A 170 -9.02 2.17 20.38
C CYS A 170 -8.66 0.71 20.70
N GLY A 171 -7.74 0.46 21.63
CA GLY A 171 -7.28 -0.88 22.00
C GLY A 171 -6.39 -1.54 20.95
N THR A 172 -6.00 -0.84 19.88
CA THR A 172 -5.19 -1.38 18.78
C THR A 172 -4.44 -0.27 18.03
N ALA A 173 -3.32 -0.63 17.41
CA ALA A 173 -2.58 0.19 16.44
C ALA A 173 -2.68 -0.34 15.00
N LYS A 174 -3.52 -1.36 14.76
CA LYS A 174 -3.79 -1.86 13.40
C LYS A 174 -4.65 -0.83 12.67
N LEU A 175 -4.30 -0.54 11.42
CA LEU A 175 -4.95 0.48 10.60
C LEU A 175 -6.48 0.35 10.60
N GLU A 176 -6.99 -0.81 10.23
CA GLU A 176 -8.43 -1.10 10.18
C GLU A 176 -9.10 -0.89 11.55
N GLY A 177 -8.45 -1.31 12.63
CA GLY A 177 -8.98 -1.16 13.99
C GLY A 177 -9.01 0.30 14.46
N THR A 178 -7.96 1.07 14.14
CA THR A 178 -7.93 2.52 14.38
C THR A 178 -9.00 3.23 13.57
N TYR A 179 -9.13 2.89 12.27
CA TYR A 179 -10.13 3.46 11.38
C TYR A 179 -11.56 3.21 11.90
N LYS A 180 -11.92 1.95 12.18
CA LYS A 180 -13.24 1.56 12.72
C LYS A 180 -13.57 2.26 14.04
N CYS A 181 -12.59 2.41 14.92
CA CYS A 181 -12.75 3.13 16.18
C CYS A 181 -13.07 4.61 15.98
N LEU A 182 -12.44 5.25 14.98
CA LEU A 182 -12.59 6.67 14.69
C LEU A 182 -13.71 6.97 13.70
N GLU A 183 -14.28 5.98 13.01
CA GLU A 183 -15.18 6.12 11.86
C GLU A 183 -16.28 7.18 12.04
N LYS A 184 -16.90 7.25 13.23
CA LYS A 184 -17.95 8.23 13.56
C LYS A 184 -17.46 9.68 13.63
N ASP A 185 -16.16 9.88 13.88
CA ASP A 185 -15.49 11.17 13.94
C ASP A 185 -14.86 11.55 12.59
N LEU A 186 -14.80 10.62 11.63
CA LEU A 186 -14.18 10.83 10.33
C LEU A 186 -15.15 11.48 9.35
N LYS A 187 -14.65 12.47 8.58
CA LYS A 187 -15.37 12.94 7.40
C LYS A 187 -15.47 11.82 6.37
N HIS A 188 -16.65 11.60 5.82
CA HIS A 188 -16.86 10.64 4.74
C HIS A 188 -16.68 11.31 3.38
N TYR A 189 -16.00 10.63 2.47
CA TYR A 189 -15.80 11.08 1.11
C TYR A 189 -16.11 9.91 0.18
N ASP A 190 -17.25 9.98 -0.51
CA ASP A 190 -17.78 8.88 -1.33
C ASP A 190 -16.88 8.50 -2.52
N PHE A 191 -15.98 9.41 -2.92
CA PHE A 191 -15.01 9.18 -3.99
C PHE A 191 -13.80 8.36 -3.56
N LEU A 192 -13.58 8.13 -2.26
CA LEU A 192 -12.43 7.37 -1.80
C LEU A 192 -12.63 5.86 -2.03
N PRO A 193 -11.58 5.12 -2.42
CA PRO A 193 -11.66 3.70 -2.75
C PRO A 193 -11.72 2.81 -1.48
N LEU A 194 -12.64 3.11 -0.56
CA LEU A 194 -12.87 2.30 0.64
C LEU A 194 -13.51 0.97 0.25
N GLY A 195 -12.88 -0.12 0.67
CA GLY A 195 -13.34 -1.47 0.35
C GLY A 195 -12.88 -2.47 1.39
N ARG A 196 -12.22 -3.53 0.94
CA ARG A 196 -11.69 -4.56 1.82
C ARG A 196 -10.34 -4.11 2.40
N ALA A 197 -10.09 -4.40 3.67
CA ALA A 197 -8.75 -4.36 4.23
C ALA A 197 -7.77 -5.17 3.36
N HIS A 198 -6.51 -4.72 3.30
CA HIS A 198 -5.48 -5.33 2.47
C HIS A 198 -5.78 -5.30 0.95
N ASP A 199 -6.57 -4.30 0.53
CA ASP A 199 -6.43 -3.69 -0.78
C ASP A 199 -5.64 -2.39 -0.55
N PRO A 200 -4.46 -2.21 -1.16
CA PRO A 200 -3.61 -1.06 -0.85
C PRO A 200 -4.30 0.29 -1.12
N ARG A 201 -5.31 0.35 -2.01
CA ARG A 201 -6.08 1.58 -2.21
C ARG A 201 -7.00 1.87 -1.03
N SER A 202 -7.65 0.84 -0.49
CA SER A 202 -8.52 0.96 0.68
C SER A 202 -7.71 1.29 1.91
N ASP A 203 -6.54 0.67 2.07
CA ASP A 203 -5.64 0.93 3.20
C ASP A 203 -5.07 2.36 3.11
N ALA A 204 -4.67 2.83 1.93
CA ALA A 204 -4.31 4.23 1.70
C ALA A 204 -5.47 5.20 2.04
N ALA A 205 -6.71 4.87 1.68
CA ALA A 205 -7.88 5.68 2.00
C ALA A 205 -8.16 5.75 3.50
N MET A 206 -8.08 4.62 4.21
CA MET A 206 -8.19 4.60 5.67
C MET A 206 -7.08 5.43 6.33
N ALA A 207 -5.83 5.28 5.87
CA ALA A 207 -4.70 6.04 6.41
C ALA A 207 -4.87 7.54 6.20
N PHE A 208 -5.35 7.95 5.02
CA PHE A 208 -5.67 9.33 4.70
C PHE A 208 -6.78 9.92 5.58
N LEU A 209 -7.88 9.19 5.79
CA LEU A 209 -8.97 9.66 6.64
C LEU A 209 -8.52 9.85 8.08
N ILE A 210 -7.70 8.93 8.61
CA ILE A 210 -7.07 9.09 9.92
C ILE A 210 -6.15 10.31 9.92
N ALA A 211 -5.33 10.51 8.89
CA ALA A 211 -4.46 11.69 8.79
C ALA A 211 -5.26 13.00 8.82
N LEU A 212 -6.42 13.05 8.14
CA LEU A 212 -7.32 14.21 8.19
C LEU A 212 -7.90 14.47 9.58
N TYR A 213 -8.15 13.42 10.35
CA TYR A 213 -8.62 13.54 11.74
C TYR A 213 -7.51 14.03 12.67
N LEU A 214 -6.27 13.59 12.45
CA LEU A 214 -5.12 13.93 13.28
C LEU A 214 -4.53 15.31 12.99
N ALA A 215 -4.67 15.79 11.75
CA ALA A 215 -4.18 17.10 11.32
C ALA A 215 -4.86 18.21 12.08
#